data_AF-A0A1G0LVG9-F1
#
_entry.id   AF-A0A1G0LVG9-F1
#
_cell.length_a   1.000
_cell.length_b   1.000
_cell.length_c   1.000
_cell.angle_alpha   90.00
_cell.angle_beta   90.00
_cell.angle_gamma   90.00
#
_symmetry.space_group_name_H-M   'P 1'
#
loop_
_entity.id
_entity.type
_entity.pdbx_description
1 polymer ?
#
loop_
_entity_poly.entity_id
_entity_poly.type
_entity_poly.pdbx_seq_one_letter_code
_entity_poly.pdbx_strand_id
1 'polypeptide(L)'
;MNKQLVAKWGKMVSGTRTVRLTIDGVAFSDIAWLRVMLQNRVNCIEETFERGYRDGTLNLDVEITGKAREMADEIAAANMDGYRFNVFSFSGNTVRVKMDKVH
;
A
#
# COMPACT_ATOMS: atom_id res chain seq x y z
N MET A 1 15.61 -11.96 -17.08
CA MET A 1 14.43 -11.49 -17.84
C MET A 1 13.26 -11.37 -16.87
N ASN A 2 12.95 -10.13 -16.45
CA ASN A 2 12.14 -9.80 -15.28
C ASN A 2 10.65 -10.12 -15.50
N LYS A 3 10.18 -11.29 -15.05
CA LYS A 3 8.76 -11.68 -15.08
C LYS A 3 7.83 -10.69 -14.37
N GLN A 4 8.35 -9.90 -13.43
CA GLN A 4 7.59 -8.86 -12.71
C GLN A 4 7.17 -7.70 -13.63
N LEU A 5 8.00 -7.35 -14.62
CA LEU A 5 7.69 -6.26 -15.53
C LEU A 5 6.50 -6.63 -16.43
N VAL A 6 6.40 -7.89 -16.89
CA VAL A 6 5.35 -8.32 -17.82
C VAL A 6 3.97 -8.39 -17.17
N ALA A 7 3.90 -8.73 -15.87
CA ALA A 7 2.63 -8.81 -15.14
C ALA A 7 1.97 -7.44 -14.94
N LYS A 8 2.75 -6.36 -14.79
CA LYS A 8 2.22 -4.99 -14.67
C LYS A 8 1.46 -4.52 -15.92
N TRP A 9 1.85 -4.98 -17.11
CA TRP A 9 1.28 -4.47 -18.37
C TRP A 9 -0.08 -5.10 -18.71
N GLY A 10 -0.33 -6.34 -18.26
CA GLY A 10 -1.60 -7.02 -18.52
C GLY A 10 -2.80 -6.47 -17.75
N LYS A 11 -2.58 -5.78 -16.61
CA LYS A 11 -3.65 -5.24 -15.75
C LYS A 11 -4.13 -3.83 -16.11
N MET A 12 -3.44 -3.11 -17.01
CA MET A 12 -3.82 -1.75 -17.43
C MET A 12 -5.15 -1.66 -18.22
N VAL A 13 -5.76 -2.80 -18.58
CA VAL A 13 -7.01 -2.83 -19.37
C VAL A 13 -8.24 -2.36 -18.56
N SER A 14 -8.16 -2.27 -17.22
CA SER A 14 -9.29 -1.81 -16.37
C SER A 14 -9.22 -0.35 -15.90
N GLY A 15 -8.18 0.41 -16.27
CA GLY A 15 -7.90 1.75 -15.74
C GLY A 15 -7.35 1.73 -14.30
N THR A 16 -6.63 2.81 -13.93
CA THR A 16 -6.19 3.04 -12.55
C THR A 16 -7.30 3.73 -11.75
N ARG A 17 -7.30 3.53 -10.44
CA ARG A 17 -8.20 4.25 -9.52
C ARG A 17 -7.44 4.68 -8.26
N THR A 18 -7.89 5.76 -7.66
CA THR A 18 -7.33 6.25 -6.39
C THR A 18 -8.06 5.61 -5.21
N VAL A 19 -7.30 5.02 -4.30
CA VAL A 19 -7.76 4.49 -3.01
C VAL A 19 -7.05 5.24 -1.89
N ARG A 20 -7.80 5.64 -0.87
CA ARG A 20 -7.24 6.25 0.33
C ARG A 20 -6.67 5.17 1.23
N LEU A 21 -5.38 5.23 1.53
CA LEU A 21 -4.71 4.35 2.48
C LEU A 21 -4.32 5.14 3.72
N THR A 22 -4.83 4.71 4.87
CA THR A 22 -4.42 5.24 6.18
C THR A 22 -3.60 4.19 6.90
N ILE A 23 -2.39 4.55 7.32
CA ILE A 23 -1.44 3.67 7.97
C ILE A 23 -1.12 4.25 9.35
N ASP A 24 -1.55 3.54 10.39
CA ASP A 24 -1.26 3.89 11.79
C ASP A 24 0.05 3.24 12.27
N GLY A 25 0.74 3.87 13.22
CA GLY A 25 1.97 3.33 13.80
C GLY A 25 3.24 3.61 13.00
N VAL A 26 3.22 4.61 12.11
CA VAL A 26 4.35 4.97 11.25
C VAL A 26 5.20 6.03 11.92
N ALA A 27 6.50 5.76 12.09
CA ALA A 27 7.46 6.81 12.46
C ALA A 27 7.76 7.70 11.26
N PHE A 28 7.97 9.01 11.47
CA PHE A 28 8.26 9.94 10.39
C PHE A 28 9.49 9.52 9.56
N SER A 29 10.51 8.95 10.22
CA SER A 29 11.71 8.40 9.56
C SER A 29 11.41 7.27 8.58
N ASP A 30 10.32 6.55 8.78
CA ASP A 30 10.01 5.32 8.06
C ASP A 30 9.12 5.60 6.83
N ILE A 31 8.57 6.81 6.69
CA ILE A 31 7.62 7.19 5.63
C ILE A 31 8.22 6.97 4.23
N ALA A 32 9.44 7.48 4.00
CA ALA A 32 10.08 7.38 2.69
C ALA A 32 10.33 5.92 2.30
N TRP A 33 10.83 5.11 3.24
CA TRP A 33 11.04 3.68 3.05
C TRP A 33 9.72 2.94 2.80
N LEU A 34 8.70 3.23 3.60
CA LEU A 34 7.38 2.60 3.51
C LEU A 34 6.74 2.81 2.14
N ARG A 35 6.80 4.04 1.60
CA ARG A 35 6.26 4.35 0.26
C ARG A 35 6.95 3.54 -0.83
N VAL A 36 8.27 3.44 -0.78
CA VAL A 36 9.05 2.61 -1.71
C VAL A 36 8.69 1.14 -1.57
N MET A 37 8.53 0.64 -0.34
CA MET A 37 8.15 -0.76 -0.10
C MET A 37 6.74 -1.08 -0.59
N LEU A 38 5.78 -0.19 -0.38
CA LEU A 38 4.41 -0.35 -0.89
C LEU A 38 4.41 -0.51 -2.42
N GLN A 39 5.12 0.37 -3.14
CA GLN A 39 5.22 0.30 -4.61
C GLN A 39 5.94 -0.96 -5.12
N ASN A 40 6.92 -1.46 -4.35
CA ASN A 40 7.73 -2.60 -4.77
C ASN A 40 7.15 -3.96 -4.37
N ARG A 41 6.37 -4.03 -3.29
CA ARG A 41 5.88 -5.29 -2.71
C ARG A 41 4.40 -5.54 -2.94
N VAL A 42 3.62 -4.48 -3.17
CA VAL A 42 2.18 -4.57 -3.48
C VAL A 42 2.03 -4.36 -4.97
N ASN A 43 1.73 -5.43 -5.71
CA ASN A 43 1.75 -5.44 -7.17
C ASN A 43 0.67 -4.55 -7.77
N CYS A 44 -0.46 -4.40 -7.07
CA CYS A 44 -1.54 -3.55 -7.54
C CYS A 44 -1.27 -2.06 -7.34
N ILE A 45 -0.22 -1.65 -6.62
CA ILE A 45 0.12 -0.24 -6.39
C ILE A 45 1.03 0.25 -7.53
N GLU A 46 0.60 1.32 -8.20
CA GLU A 46 1.40 2.01 -9.20
C GLU A 46 2.08 3.25 -8.62
N GLU A 47 1.33 4.09 -7.91
CA GLU A 47 1.86 5.33 -7.33
C GLU A 47 1.27 5.65 -5.95
N THR A 48 2.02 6.41 -5.15
CA THR A 48 1.62 6.86 -3.82
C THR A 48 1.82 8.36 -3.67
N PHE A 49 0.79 9.05 -3.23
CA PHE A 49 0.80 10.49 -2.97
C PHE A 49 0.53 10.73 -1.49
N GLU A 50 1.44 11.43 -0.82
CA GLU A 50 1.27 11.79 0.57
C GLU A 50 0.21 12.90 0.70
N ARG A 51 -0.85 12.63 1.47
CA ARG A 51 -1.85 13.64 1.83
C ARG A 51 -1.49 14.35 3.13
N GLY A 52 -0.73 13.68 3.98
CA GLY A 52 -0.24 14.23 5.23
C GLY A 52 0.05 13.17 6.27
N TYR A 53 0.79 13.58 7.27
CA TYR A 53 1.20 12.79 8.41
C TYR A 53 0.89 13.54 9.71
N ARG A 54 0.27 12.86 10.67
CA ARG A 54 -0.06 13.42 11.98
C ARG A 54 -0.15 12.30 13.03
N ASP A 55 0.43 12.52 14.20
CA ASP A 55 0.32 11.64 15.38
C ASP A 55 0.63 10.16 15.10
N GLY A 56 1.62 9.88 14.24
CA GLY A 56 1.99 8.51 13.86
C GLY A 56 1.06 7.86 12.83
N THR A 57 0.14 8.63 12.25
CA THR A 57 -0.75 8.21 11.17
C THR A 57 -0.36 8.87 9.86
N LEU A 58 -0.01 8.04 8.87
CA LEU A 58 0.27 8.44 7.50
C LEU A 58 -1.00 8.28 6.64
N ASN A 59 -1.38 9.32 5.91
CA ASN A 59 -2.47 9.27 4.95
C ASN A 59 -1.93 9.39 3.52
N LEU A 60 -2.27 8.41 2.69
CA LEU A 60 -1.87 8.34 1.29
C LEU A 60 -3.10 8.28 0.38
N ASP A 61 -3.00 8.94 -0.77
CA ASP A 61 -3.78 8.57 -1.95
C ASP A 61 -2.92 7.61 -2.78
N VAL A 62 -3.46 6.42 -3.05
CA VAL A 62 -2.73 5.34 -3.72
C VAL A 62 -3.42 5.04 -5.05
N GLU A 63 -2.67 5.13 -6.13
CA GLU A 63 -3.14 4.68 -7.43
C GLU A 63 -2.96 3.19 -7.58
N ILE A 64 -4.05 2.49 -7.84
CA ILE A 64 -4.05 1.03 -7.98
C ILE A 64 -4.64 0.53 -9.30
N THR A 65 -4.14 -0.61 -9.74
CA THR A 65 -4.75 -1.47 -10.75
C THR A 65 -5.56 -2.59 -10.05
N GLY A 66 -6.89 -2.55 -10.17
CA GLY A 66 -7.78 -3.51 -9.51
C GLY A 66 -8.70 -2.88 -8.46
N LYS A 67 -9.07 -3.64 -7.41
CA LYS A 67 -10.02 -3.21 -6.36
C LYS A 67 -9.32 -2.94 -5.01
N ALA A 68 -9.91 -2.07 -4.19
CA ALA A 68 -9.41 -1.78 -2.84
C ALA A 68 -9.24 -3.04 -1.96
N ARG A 69 -10.12 -4.03 -2.13
CA ARG A 69 -10.01 -5.33 -1.45
C ARG A 69 -8.75 -6.09 -1.84
N GLU A 70 -8.40 -6.11 -3.13
CA GLU A 70 -7.19 -6.79 -3.62
C GLU A 70 -5.93 -6.11 -3.05
N MET A 71 -5.92 -4.77 -2.99
CA MET A 71 -4.85 -4.03 -2.31
C MET A 71 -4.76 -4.39 -0.82
N ALA A 72 -5.88 -4.52 -0.12
CA ALA A 72 -5.89 -4.90 1.28
C ALA A 72 -5.34 -6.32 1.50
N ASP A 73 -5.74 -7.27 0.65
CA ASP A 73 -5.26 -8.66 0.68
C ASP A 73 -3.75 -8.72 0.40
N GLU A 74 -3.26 -7.99 -0.60
CA GLU A 74 -1.83 -7.93 -0.93
C GLU A 74 -1.01 -7.24 0.18
N ILE A 75 -1.50 -6.15 0.79
CA ILE A 75 -0.84 -5.50 1.93
C ILE A 75 -0.75 -6.45 3.14
N ALA A 76 -1.82 -7.19 3.43
CA ALA A 76 -1.83 -8.15 4.55
C ALA A 76 -0.87 -9.33 4.32
N ALA A 77 -0.68 -9.74 3.05
CA ALA A 77 0.22 -10.81 2.67
C ALA A 77 1.68 -10.34 2.49
N ALA A 78 1.90 -9.03 2.33
CA ALA A 78 3.23 -8.48 2.12
C ALA A 78 4.07 -8.62 3.40
N ASN A 79 5.15 -9.39 3.29
CA ASN A 79 6.19 -9.40 4.30
C ASN A 79 7.13 -8.20 4.03
N MET A 80 7.13 -7.22 4.93
CA MET A 80 7.91 -5.99 4.78
C MET A 80 9.00 -5.95 5.85
N ASP A 81 10.11 -6.65 5.60
CA ASP A 81 11.39 -6.59 6.32
C ASP A 81 11.30 -6.13 7.80
N GLY A 82 10.70 -6.97 8.65
CA GLY A 82 10.57 -6.69 10.09
C GLY A 82 9.34 -5.90 10.51
N TYR A 83 8.41 -5.65 9.59
CA TYR A 83 7.12 -5.02 9.86
C TYR A 83 5.97 -5.90 9.36
N ARG A 84 4.90 -5.94 10.15
CA ARG A 84 3.63 -6.58 9.81
C ARG A 84 2.55 -5.52 9.66
N PHE A 85 1.75 -5.66 8.62
CA PHE A 85 0.59 -4.82 8.38
C PHE A 85 -0.68 -5.55 8.78
N ASN A 86 -1.39 -4.99 9.74
CA ASN A 86 -2.68 -5.49 10.18
C ASN A 86 -3.78 -4.64 9.55
N VAL A 87 -4.54 -5.21 8.61
CA VAL A 87 -5.68 -4.52 7.99
C VAL A 87 -6.86 -4.49 8.96
N PHE A 88 -7.29 -3.30 9.34
CA PHE A 88 -8.43 -3.10 10.24
C PHE A 88 -9.75 -3.00 9.51
N SER A 89 -9.75 -2.28 8.38
CA SER A 89 -10.95 -2.07 7.59
C SER A 89 -10.62 -1.76 6.15
N PHE A 90 -11.55 -2.13 5.28
CA PHE A 90 -11.60 -1.66 3.91
C PHE A 90 -13.04 -1.31 3.55
N SER A 91 -13.20 -0.26 2.75
CA SER A 91 -14.43 0.12 2.07
C SER A 91 -14.11 0.40 0.60
N GLY A 92 -15.13 0.66 -0.23
CA GLY A 92 -14.99 0.71 -1.69
C GLY A 92 -13.80 1.53 -2.23
N ASN A 93 -13.35 2.56 -1.50
CA ASN A 93 -12.23 3.42 -1.86
C ASN A 93 -11.26 3.72 -0.70
N THR A 94 -11.38 3.03 0.43
CA THR A 94 -10.55 3.31 1.62
C THR A 94 -10.01 2.02 2.22
N VAL A 95 -8.75 2.01 2.62
CA VAL A 95 -8.13 0.92 3.36
C VAL A 95 -7.42 1.51 4.58
N ARG A 96 -7.61 0.91 5.75
CA ARG A 96 -6.95 1.30 7.00
C ARG A 96 -6.17 0.13 7.55
N VAL A 97 -4.90 0.39 7.86
CA VAL A 97 -3.97 -0.61 8.35
C VAL A 97 -3.17 -0.05 9.52
N LYS A 98 -2.63 -0.94 10.35
CA LYS A 98 -1.58 -0.59 11.31
C LYS A 98 -0.30 -1.32 10.97
N MET A 99 0.79 -0.58 11.06
CA MET A 99 2.14 -1.09 10.97
C MET A 99 2.61 -1.44 12.39
N ASP A 100 2.97 -2.71 12.61
CA ASP A 100 3.55 -3.19 13.85
C ASP A 100 4.95 -3.77 13.56
N LYS A 101 5.93 -3.43 14.40
CA LYS A 101 7.29 -3.97 14.27
C LYS A 101 7.35 -5.40 14.79
N VAL A 102 7.82 -6.32 13.95
CA VAL A 102 8.04 -7.72 14.30
C VAL A 102 9.45 -7.86 14.89
N HIS A 103 9.53 -8.31 16.14
CA HIS A 103 10.79 -8.64 16.82
C HIS A 103 11.23 -10.06 16.48
#